data_AF-A0AA41SE68-F1
#
_entry.id   AF-A0AA41SE68-F1
#
_cell.length_a   1.000
_cell.length_b   1.000
_cell.length_c   1.000
_cell.angle_alpha   90.00
_cell.angle_beta   90.00
_cell.angle_gamma   90.00
#
_symmetry.space_group_name_H-M   'P 1'
#
loop_
_entity.id
_entity.type
_entity.pdbx_description
1 polymer ?
#
loop_
_entity_poly.entity_id
_entity_poly.type
_entity_poly.pdbx_seq_one_letter_code
_entity_poly.pdbx_strand_id
1 'polypeptide(L)'
;MEGLKREVESLGWLTESSIMPKKHKAIEGVGASSVLELKAQLYKTQEENRKNRELNPDIEFHRAKKKISPNDAFSNKKNSGVEARAHKDKLELKAVQDGSVSYAALERKAALYDKLARGELPDEEEGEKYCVDFFSKSLVRDDSEHLQIADVPATVAEVNEDGDDTDAYVPFNTKPVAPGRTAGFLDNDEHKRLVREVHQEANQARDKASELKMRRQEQATSRREKLKQAYLRKQVEKLQAKNKEESK
;
A
#
# COMPACT_ATOMS: atom_id res chain seq x y z
N MET A 1 72.32 21.98 -2.11
CA MET A 1 71.60 22.68 -1.03
C MET A 1 70.23 23.04 -1.55
N GLU A 2 69.29 22.08 -1.53
CA GLU A 2 67.88 22.34 -1.82
C GLU A 2 67.10 21.91 -0.59
N GLY A 3 66.56 22.91 0.12
CA GLY A 3 65.75 22.70 1.31
C GLY A 3 64.38 22.17 0.93
N LEU A 4 64.00 21.03 1.48
CA LEU A 4 62.64 20.52 1.40
C LEU A 4 61.68 21.53 2.04
N LYS A 5 60.88 22.20 1.20
CA LYS A 5 59.74 22.99 1.66
C LYS A 5 58.69 22.01 2.20
N ARG A 6 58.50 22.02 3.51
CA ARG A 6 57.35 21.37 4.15
C ARG A 6 56.13 22.24 3.87
N GLU A 7 55.26 21.79 2.97
CA GLU A 7 53.90 22.33 2.88
C GLU A 7 53.18 21.97 4.17
N VAL A 8 52.90 22.99 4.98
CA VAL A 8 52.01 22.84 6.13
C VAL A 8 50.62 22.83 5.56
N GLU A 9 50.06 21.64 5.39
CA GLU A 9 48.66 21.46 4.98
C GLU A 9 47.77 22.30 5.91
N SER A 10 46.98 23.19 5.31
CA SER A 10 46.03 24.04 6.01
C SER A 10 45.16 23.16 6.92
N LEU A 11 45.22 23.42 8.22
CA LEU A 11 44.35 22.83 9.24
C LEU A 11 42.91 23.39 9.04
N GLY A 12 42.29 23.04 7.92
CA GLY A 12 41.00 23.60 7.46
C GLY A 12 39.88 23.34 8.45
N TRP A 13 39.87 22.20 9.13
CA TRP A 13 38.84 21.91 10.14
C TRP A 13 38.98 22.73 11.43
N LEU A 14 40.18 23.23 11.75
CA LEU A 14 40.44 24.03 12.96
C LEU A 14 40.33 25.53 12.73
N THR A 15 40.40 25.99 11.47
CA THR A 15 40.42 27.43 11.12
C THR A 15 39.19 27.91 10.37
N GLU A 16 38.46 27.03 9.65
CA GLU A 16 37.23 27.42 8.95
C GLU A 16 35.99 27.40 9.85
N SER A 17 36.05 26.74 11.01
CA SER A 17 34.98 26.83 12.00
C SER A 17 35.12 28.13 12.80
N SER A 18 34.28 29.13 12.47
CA SER A 18 34.12 30.37 13.27
C SER A 18 33.62 30.14 14.71
N ILE A 19 33.40 28.88 15.11
CA ILE A 19 33.07 28.50 16.49
C ILE A 19 34.38 28.33 17.25
N MET A 20 34.64 29.21 18.22
CA MET A 20 35.77 29.03 19.11
C MET A 20 35.66 27.68 19.83
N PRO A 21 36.79 26.96 20.02
CA PRO A 21 36.81 25.74 20.81
C PRO A 21 36.16 26.01 22.18
N LYS A 22 35.09 25.27 22.49
CA LYS A 22 34.40 25.44 23.78
C LYS A 22 35.40 25.13 24.89
N LYS A 23 35.52 26.04 25.86
CA LYS A 23 36.35 25.84 27.05
C LYS A 23 35.93 24.53 27.74
N HIS A 24 36.91 23.75 28.19
CA HIS A 24 36.67 22.47 28.84
C HIS A 24 35.76 22.68 30.07
N LYS A 25 34.57 22.09 30.05
CA LYS A 25 33.64 22.16 31.18
C LYS A 25 34.04 21.08 32.19
N ALA A 26 34.20 21.47 33.45
CA ALA A 26 34.37 20.50 34.52
C ALA A 26 33.12 19.60 34.57
N ILE A 27 33.34 18.30 34.65
CA ILE A 27 32.26 17.31 34.78
C ILE A 27 32.03 17.14 36.28
N GLU A 28 30.78 17.35 36.72
CA GLU A 28 30.41 17.20 38.13
C GLU A 28 30.73 15.77 38.61
N GLY A 29 31.46 15.66 39.74
CA GLY A 29 31.88 14.38 40.30
C GLY A 29 33.14 13.76 39.70
N VAL A 30 33.75 14.35 38.66
CA VAL A 30 35.00 13.83 38.06
C VAL A 30 36.16 14.78 38.31
N GLY A 31 37.22 14.27 38.95
CA GLY A 31 38.45 15.04 39.20
C GLY A 31 39.23 15.32 37.92
N ALA A 32 39.90 16.48 37.84
CA ALA A 32 40.72 16.85 36.69
C ALA A 32 41.85 15.86 36.39
N SER A 33 42.42 15.22 37.42
CA SER A 33 43.42 14.15 37.29
C SER A 33 42.87 12.91 36.58
N SER A 34 41.64 12.49 36.91
CA SER A 34 40.97 11.34 36.29
C SER A 34 40.71 11.57 34.79
N VAL A 35 40.33 12.79 34.40
CA VAL A 35 40.15 13.14 32.98
C VAL A 35 41.48 13.07 32.21
N LEU A 36 42.57 13.54 32.82
CA LEU A 36 43.89 13.48 32.21
C LEU A 36 44.41 12.04 32.09
N GLU A 37 44.19 11.21 33.12
CA GLU A 37 44.55 9.80 33.10
C GLU A 37 43.79 9.03 32.02
N LEU A 38 42.48 9.27 31.90
CA LEU A 38 41.66 8.65 30.85
C LEU A 38 42.12 9.08 29.46
N LYS A 39 42.46 10.35 29.27
CA LYS A 39 43.04 10.83 28.00
C LYS A 39 44.37 10.14 27.69
N ALA A 40 45.21 9.91 28.70
CA ALA A 40 46.47 9.21 28.54
C ALA A 40 46.26 7.73 28.15
N GLN A 41 45.29 7.04 28.77
CA GLN A 41 44.91 5.67 28.39
C GLN A 41 44.38 5.62 26.96
N LEU A 42 43.47 6.52 26.59
CA LEU A 42 42.89 6.57 25.24
C LEU A 42 43.99 6.77 24.18
N TYR A 43 44.95 7.67 24.43
CA TYR A 43 46.08 7.88 23.53
C TYR A 43 46.98 6.66 23.42
N LYS A 44 47.29 5.98 24.54
CA LYS A 44 48.04 4.71 24.54
C LYS A 44 47.34 3.65 23.69
N THR A 45 46.03 3.44 23.88
CA THR A 45 45.24 2.47 23.11
C THR A 45 45.16 2.81 21.63
N GLN A 46 45.05 4.09 21.27
CA GLN A 46 45.08 4.51 19.86
C GLN A 46 46.43 4.21 19.20
N GLU A 47 47.53 4.56 19.88
CA GLU A 47 48.89 4.28 19.39
C GLU A 47 49.15 2.77 19.28
N GLU A 48 48.71 1.97 20.26
CA GLU A 48 48.79 0.51 20.20
C GLU A 48 47.97 -0.05 19.03
N ASN A 49 46.76 0.45 18.78
CA ASN A 49 45.96 0.05 17.62
C ASN A 49 46.60 0.44 16.28
N ARG A 50 47.22 1.62 16.20
CA ARG A 50 47.97 2.04 14.99
C ARG A 50 49.17 1.14 14.75
N LYS A 51 49.97 0.87 15.80
CA LYS A 51 51.11 -0.06 15.73
C LYS A 51 50.66 -1.48 15.38
N ASN A 52 49.57 -1.97 15.96
CA ASN A 52 49.00 -3.28 15.62
C ASN A 52 48.52 -3.35 14.16
N ARG A 53 47.94 -2.27 13.64
CA ARG A 53 47.56 -2.17 12.21
C ARG A 53 48.78 -2.14 11.29
N GLU A 54 49.86 -1.49 11.70
CA GLU A 54 51.13 -1.44 10.95
C GLU A 54 51.88 -2.78 11.00
N LEU A 55 51.78 -3.52 12.11
CA LEU A 55 52.41 -4.83 12.31
C LEU A 55 51.63 -5.98 11.64
N ASN A 56 50.31 -5.85 11.46
CA ASN A 56 49.46 -6.82 10.78
C ASN A 56 48.57 -6.15 9.72
N PRO A 57 49.13 -5.78 8.55
CA PRO A 57 48.35 -5.19 7.46
C PRO A 57 47.39 -6.19 6.77
N ASP A 58 47.54 -7.49 7.04
CA ASP A 58 46.83 -8.59 6.38
C ASP A 58 45.54 -9.03 7.09
N ILE A 59 45.28 -8.50 8.30
CA ILE A 59 43.98 -8.68 8.96
C ILE A 59 43.05 -7.60 8.42
N GLU A 60 42.58 -7.83 7.20
CA GLU A 60 41.61 -6.99 6.55
C GLU A 60 40.25 -7.19 7.23
N PHE A 61 40.00 -6.43 8.30
CA PHE A 61 38.68 -6.38 8.93
C PHE A 61 37.63 -6.18 7.85
N HIS A 62 36.74 -7.16 7.70
CA HIS A 62 35.68 -7.16 6.71
C HIS A 62 34.78 -5.93 6.87
N ARG A 63 35.16 -4.85 6.21
CA ARG A 63 34.29 -3.70 6.00
C ARG A 63 33.14 -4.18 5.12
N ALA A 64 31.90 -3.95 5.56
CA ALA A 64 30.65 -4.51 5.03
C ALA A 64 30.27 -4.16 3.57
N LYS A 65 31.23 -3.82 2.71
CA LYS A 65 31.01 -3.36 1.32
C LYS A 65 32.11 -3.84 0.35
N LYS A 66 32.71 -5.02 0.54
CA LYS A 66 33.50 -5.62 -0.55
C LYS A 66 32.59 -6.54 -1.36
N LYS A 67 32.34 -6.15 -2.63
CA LYS A 67 31.62 -6.98 -3.61
C LYS A 67 32.40 -8.29 -3.78
N ILE A 68 31.72 -9.40 -3.57
CA ILE A 68 32.29 -10.75 -3.73
C ILE A 68 32.82 -10.88 -5.17
N SER A 69 34.08 -11.32 -5.30
CA SER A 69 34.72 -11.59 -6.59
C SER A 69 33.96 -12.70 -7.32
N PRO A 70 33.69 -12.59 -8.63
CA PRO A 70 32.85 -13.52 -9.39
C PRO A 70 33.45 -14.92 -9.57
N ASN A 71 34.65 -15.18 -9.05
CA ASN A 71 35.34 -16.46 -9.19
C ASN A 71 35.58 -17.08 -7.81
N ASP A 72 34.51 -17.27 -7.06
CA ASP A 72 34.52 -18.10 -5.86
C ASP A 72 34.39 -19.58 -6.29
N ALA A 73 35.28 -20.45 -5.81
CA ALA A 73 35.30 -21.87 -6.18
C ALA A 73 34.00 -22.60 -5.81
N PHE A 74 33.21 -22.04 -4.88
CA PHE A 74 31.88 -22.54 -4.51
C PHE A 74 30.75 -22.01 -5.42
N SER A 75 31.00 -20.98 -6.24
CA SER A 75 30.02 -20.40 -7.17
C SER A 75 29.76 -21.26 -8.43
N ASN A 76 30.75 -22.09 -8.80
CA ASN A 76 30.66 -22.98 -9.98
C ASN A 76 29.87 -24.27 -9.72
N LYS A 77 29.63 -24.61 -8.44
CA LYS A 77 28.87 -25.80 -8.06
C LYS A 77 27.42 -25.42 -7.72
N LYS A 78 26.73 -24.82 -8.69
CA LYS A 78 25.29 -24.53 -8.54
C LYS A 78 24.52 -25.85 -8.43
N ASN A 79 23.50 -25.88 -7.57
CA ASN A 79 22.63 -27.04 -7.42
C ASN A 79 21.96 -27.38 -8.76
N SER A 80 22.02 -28.65 -9.18
CA SER A 80 21.36 -29.11 -10.40
C SER A 80 19.87 -28.84 -10.32
N GLY A 81 19.32 -28.14 -11.31
CA GLY A 81 17.89 -27.77 -11.35
C GLY A 81 17.59 -26.31 -10.99
N VAL A 82 18.57 -25.56 -10.46
CA VAL A 82 18.39 -24.10 -10.24
C VAL A 82 18.23 -23.37 -11.57
N GLU A 83 19.02 -23.72 -12.58
CA GLU A 83 18.91 -23.09 -13.92
C GLU A 83 17.61 -23.48 -14.63
N ALA A 84 17.16 -24.73 -14.48
CA ALA A 84 15.88 -25.18 -15.03
C ALA A 84 14.69 -24.45 -14.37
N ARG A 85 14.71 -24.27 -13.04
CA ARG A 85 13.70 -23.50 -12.31
C ARG A 85 13.75 -22.03 -12.71
N ALA A 86 14.94 -21.42 -12.73
CA ALA A 86 15.11 -20.03 -13.13
C ALA A 86 14.62 -19.77 -14.57
N HIS A 87 14.83 -20.72 -15.48
CA HIS A 87 14.30 -20.62 -16.84
C HIS A 87 12.77 -20.69 -16.88
N LYS A 88 12.17 -21.61 -16.11
CA LYS A 88 10.71 -21.72 -15.98
C LYS A 88 10.10 -20.45 -15.38
N ASP A 89 10.65 -19.97 -14.27
CA ASP A 89 10.21 -18.74 -13.60
C ASP A 89 10.31 -17.53 -14.55
N LYS A 90 11.37 -17.47 -15.37
CA LYS A 90 11.53 -16.42 -16.38
C LYS A 90 10.47 -16.48 -17.48
N LEU A 91 10.05 -17.67 -17.91
CA LEU A 91 8.96 -17.81 -18.89
C LEU A 91 7.61 -17.43 -18.28
N GLU A 92 7.35 -17.81 -17.03
CA GLU A 92 6.11 -17.48 -16.33
C GLU A 92 6.00 -15.97 -16.08
N LEU A 93 7.08 -15.32 -15.62
CA LEU A 93 7.12 -13.87 -15.46
C LEU A 93 6.92 -13.12 -16.78
N LYS A 94 7.43 -13.66 -17.90
CA LYS A 94 7.16 -13.11 -19.24
C LYS A 94 5.70 -13.29 -19.65
N ALA A 95 5.08 -14.44 -19.39
CA ALA A 95 3.67 -14.65 -19.68
C ALA A 95 2.76 -13.71 -18.87
N VAL A 96 3.15 -13.40 -17.62
CA VAL A 96 2.49 -12.39 -16.79
C VAL A 96 2.71 -10.97 -17.34
N GLN A 97 3.90 -10.65 -17.84
CA GLN A 97 4.19 -9.35 -18.45
C GLN A 97 3.54 -9.14 -19.83
N ASP A 98 3.52 -10.16 -20.68
CA ASP A 98 2.91 -10.10 -22.01
C ASP A 98 1.40 -9.90 -21.91
N GLY A 99 0.79 -10.22 -20.76
CA GLY A 99 -0.61 -9.95 -20.47
C GLY A 99 -1.60 -10.65 -21.42
N SER A 100 -1.12 -11.54 -22.28
CA SER A 100 -1.89 -12.16 -23.36
C SER A 100 -3.03 -13.03 -22.83
N VAL A 101 -2.78 -13.75 -21.72
CA VAL A 101 -3.80 -14.53 -21.01
C VAL A 101 -4.87 -13.62 -20.42
N SER A 102 -4.45 -12.50 -19.81
CA SER A 102 -5.37 -11.50 -19.26
C SER A 102 -6.18 -10.82 -20.36
N TYR A 103 -5.56 -10.49 -21.50
CA TYR A 103 -6.23 -9.89 -22.64
C TYR A 103 -7.25 -10.84 -23.26
N ALA A 104 -6.90 -12.12 -23.46
CA ALA A 104 -7.82 -13.14 -23.94
C ALA A 104 -8.98 -13.40 -22.94
N ALA A 105 -8.73 -13.30 -21.64
CA ALA A 105 -9.79 -13.40 -20.63
C ALA A 105 -10.73 -12.19 -20.68
N LEU A 106 -10.18 -10.98 -20.83
CA LEU A 106 -10.94 -9.74 -20.96
C LEU A 106 -11.77 -9.71 -22.25
N GLU A 107 -11.23 -10.18 -23.37
CA GLU A 107 -11.94 -10.29 -24.65
C GLU A 107 -13.13 -11.25 -24.53
N ARG A 108 -12.96 -12.43 -23.92
CA ARG A 108 -14.08 -13.35 -23.66
C ARG A 108 -15.15 -12.73 -22.77
N LYS A 109 -14.74 -12.00 -21.73
CA LYS A 109 -15.65 -11.31 -20.82
C LYS A 109 -16.41 -10.18 -21.53
N ALA A 110 -15.74 -9.39 -22.35
CA ALA A 110 -16.36 -8.33 -23.17
C ALA A 110 -17.38 -8.91 -24.15
N ALA A 111 -17.01 -9.96 -24.88
CA ALA A 111 -17.91 -10.65 -25.80
C ALA A 111 -19.16 -11.21 -25.08
N LEU A 112 -19.01 -11.71 -23.84
CA LEU A 112 -20.14 -12.14 -23.02
C LEU A 112 -21.05 -10.96 -22.64
N TYR A 113 -20.50 -9.83 -22.23
CA TYR A 113 -21.30 -8.63 -21.93
C TYR A 113 -22.03 -8.09 -23.16
N ASP A 114 -21.37 -8.06 -24.32
CA ASP A 114 -22.00 -7.60 -25.57
C ASP A 114 -23.18 -8.50 -25.95
N LYS A 115 -23.05 -9.82 -25.78
CA LYS A 115 -24.15 -10.78 -26.00
C LYS A 115 -25.30 -10.56 -25.02
N LEU A 116 -24.99 -10.38 -23.73
CA LEU A 116 -26.00 -10.06 -22.71
C LEU A 116 -26.72 -8.74 -22.99
N ALA A 117 -25.99 -7.70 -23.42
CA ALA A 117 -26.54 -6.39 -23.73
C ALA A 117 -27.43 -6.40 -24.97
N ARG A 118 -27.10 -7.22 -25.98
CA ARG A 118 -27.91 -7.41 -27.19
C ARG A 118 -29.10 -8.34 -27.00
N GLY A 119 -29.10 -9.16 -25.94
CA GLY A 119 -30.15 -10.17 -25.72
C GLY A 119 -30.09 -11.33 -26.72
N GLU A 120 -28.94 -11.58 -27.33
CA GLU A 120 -28.72 -12.64 -28.34
C GLU A 120 -28.17 -13.94 -27.71
N LEU A 121 -28.38 -14.17 -26.40
CA LEU A 121 -28.02 -15.46 -25.82
C LEU A 121 -28.89 -16.55 -26.47
N PRO A 122 -28.28 -17.55 -27.14
CA PRO A 122 -29.01 -18.68 -27.66
C PRO A 122 -29.44 -19.51 -26.43
N ASP A 123 -30.75 -19.65 -26.25
CA ASP A 123 -31.43 -20.31 -25.14
C ASP A 123 -31.48 -19.56 -23.78
N GLU A 124 -32.70 -19.46 -23.23
CA GLU A 124 -32.98 -18.93 -21.88
C GLU A 124 -32.18 -19.68 -20.80
N GLU A 125 -31.89 -20.96 -21.01
CA GLU A 125 -31.11 -21.82 -20.10
C GLU A 125 -29.68 -21.30 -19.87
N GLU A 126 -29.02 -20.75 -20.89
CA GLU A 126 -27.66 -20.20 -20.73
C GLU A 126 -27.67 -18.83 -20.04
N GLY A 127 -28.79 -18.10 -20.11
CA GLY A 127 -29.02 -16.86 -19.35
C GLY A 127 -29.22 -17.12 -17.85
N GLU A 128 -29.94 -18.17 -17.48
CA GLU A 128 -30.17 -18.57 -16.09
C GLU A 128 -28.88 -18.92 -15.36
N LYS A 129 -27.92 -19.55 -16.06
CA LYS A 129 -26.59 -19.90 -15.53
C LYS A 129 -25.80 -18.71 -14.96
N TYR A 130 -26.00 -17.52 -15.51
CA TYR A 130 -25.32 -16.30 -15.07
C TYR A 130 -26.16 -15.47 -14.09
N CYS A 131 -27.41 -15.86 -13.84
CA CYS A 131 -28.28 -15.22 -12.86
C CYS A 131 -27.95 -15.73 -11.45
N VAL A 132 -28.04 -14.84 -10.46
CA VAL A 132 -27.89 -15.23 -9.05
C VAL A 132 -29.24 -15.74 -8.54
N ASP A 133 -29.31 -17.02 -8.17
CA ASP A 133 -30.45 -17.55 -7.44
C ASP A 133 -30.34 -17.17 -5.94
N PHE A 134 -31.17 -16.21 -5.54
CA PHE A 134 -31.21 -15.70 -4.17
C PHE A 134 -31.80 -16.71 -3.18
N PHE A 135 -32.64 -17.65 -3.64
CA PHE A 135 -33.26 -18.65 -2.78
C PHE A 135 -32.26 -19.72 -2.37
N SER A 136 -31.48 -20.27 -3.31
CA SER A 136 -30.40 -21.20 -2.98
C SER A 136 -29.25 -20.55 -2.21
N LYS A 137 -28.95 -19.26 -2.43
CA LYS A 137 -27.93 -18.50 -1.67
C LYS A 137 -28.21 -18.48 -0.16
N SER A 138 -29.48 -18.45 0.25
CA SER A 138 -29.89 -18.46 1.66
C SER A 138 -29.74 -19.83 2.33
N LEU A 139 -29.76 -20.91 1.55
CA LEU A 139 -29.76 -22.29 2.04
C LEU A 139 -28.36 -22.91 2.06
N VAL A 140 -27.46 -22.47 1.17
CA VAL A 140 -26.14 -23.08 0.93
C VAL A 140 -25.03 -22.56 1.87
N ARG A 141 -25.33 -21.66 2.81
CA ARG A 141 -24.29 -21.09 3.70
C ARG A 141 -23.71 -22.07 4.73
N ASP A 142 -24.31 -23.24 4.95
CA ASP A 142 -23.81 -24.22 5.94
C ASP A 142 -23.16 -25.49 5.35
N ASP A 143 -23.36 -25.84 4.06
CA ASP A 143 -23.02 -27.20 3.56
C ASP A 143 -22.03 -27.27 2.37
N SER A 144 -21.38 -26.17 1.95
CA SER A 144 -20.48 -26.18 0.77
C SER A 144 -18.99 -25.94 1.04
N GLU A 145 -18.53 -26.09 2.28
CA GLU A 145 -17.09 -26.16 2.63
C GLU A 145 -16.40 -27.46 2.14
N HIS A 146 -17.12 -28.33 1.44
CA HIS A 146 -16.59 -29.62 1.01
C HIS A 146 -16.43 -29.68 -0.50
N LEU A 147 -15.38 -29.04 -1.06
CA LEU A 147 -14.69 -29.53 -2.25
C LEU A 147 -13.38 -28.75 -2.50
N GLN A 148 -12.26 -29.47 -2.37
CA GLN A 148 -10.94 -29.22 -2.95
C GLN A 148 -9.95 -28.33 -2.15
N ILE A 149 -9.58 -28.79 -0.95
CA ILE A 149 -8.23 -28.58 -0.42
C ILE A 149 -7.52 -29.94 -0.50
N ALA A 150 -6.75 -30.15 -1.56
CA ALA A 150 -5.85 -31.31 -1.67
C ALA A 150 -4.45 -30.93 -1.16
N ASP A 151 -3.98 -31.78 -0.23
CA ASP A 151 -2.60 -32.07 0.14
C ASP A 151 -1.70 -30.98 0.76
N VAL A 152 -1.70 -30.93 2.09
CA VAL A 152 -0.49 -30.60 2.88
C VAL A 152 -0.46 -31.47 4.15
N PRO A 153 0.60 -32.29 4.38
CA PRO A 153 0.67 -33.13 5.58
C PRO A 153 1.08 -32.30 6.79
N ALA A 154 0.18 -32.15 7.75
CA ALA A 154 0.49 -31.57 9.05
C ALA A 154 1.19 -32.63 9.93
N THR A 155 2.51 -32.59 9.95
CA THR A 155 3.33 -33.26 10.97
C THR A 155 3.10 -32.60 12.32
N VAL A 156 2.66 -33.42 13.26
CA VAL A 156 2.44 -33.13 14.68
C VAL A 156 3.79 -32.85 15.37
N ALA A 157 3.90 -31.77 16.13
CA ALA A 157 4.88 -31.56 17.20
C ALA A 157 4.29 -30.50 18.15
N GLU A 158 3.56 -30.95 19.17
CA GLU A 158 4.03 -31.03 20.57
C GLU A 158 4.36 -29.66 21.17
N VAL A 159 3.43 -29.21 22.00
CA VAL A 159 3.57 -28.16 23.01
C VAL A 159 4.23 -28.80 24.22
N ASN A 160 5.39 -28.31 24.66
CA ASN A 160 5.87 -28.45 26.04
C ASN A 160 6.73 -27.25 26.47
N GLU A 161 6.24 -26.63 27.54
CA GLU A 161 6.91 -26.06 28.73
C GLU A 161 7.92 -24.88 28.67
N ASP A 162 7.54 -23.87 29.46
CA ASP A 162 8.31 -23.12 30.46
C ASP A 162 9.30 -21.99 30.10
N GLY A 163 8.84 -20.78 30.41
CA GLY A 163 9.51 -19.84 31.33
C GLY A 163 10.81 -19.17 30.90
N ASP A 164 10.74 -17.90 30.51
CA ASP A 164 11.50 -16.82 31.18
C ASP A 164 10.98 -15.44 30.72
N ASP A 165 10.82 -14.56 31.68
CA ASP A 165 10.41 -13.17 31.53
C ASP A 165 11.65 -12.38 31.11
N THR A 166 11.78 -12.03 29.83
CA THR A 166 12.84 -11.13 29.38
C THR A 166 12.25 -10.09 28.44
N ASP A 167 12.09 -8.89 29.01
CA ASP A 167 11.80 -7.62 28.35
C ASP A 167 12.76 -7.39 27.15
N ALA A 168 12.42 -7.96 26.00
CA ALA A 168 13.01 -7.62 24.73
C ALA A 168 12.15 -6.51 24.11
N TYR A 169 12.61 -5.26 24.24
CA TYR A 169 12.12 -4.12 23.47
C TYR A 169 12.21 -4.44 21.96
N VAL A 170 11.14 -5.02 21.41
CA VAL A 170 10.97 -5.24 19.97
C VAL A 170 10.59 -3.88 19.37
N PRO A 171 11.36 -3.32 18.43
CA PRO A 171 10.98 -2.06 17.78
C PRO A 171 9.64 -2.25 17.04
N PHE A 172 8.59 -1.62 17.55
CA PHE A 172 7.20 -1.69 17.08
C PHE A 172 6.96 -1.07 15.68
N ASN A 173 7.89 -1.16 14.73
CA ASN A 173 7.69 -0.54 13.41
C ASN A 173 7.75 -1.46 12.19
N THR A 174 7.65 -2.78 12.39
CA THR A 174 7.37 -3.70 11.29
C THR A 174 5.99 -4.30 11.47
N LYS A 175 4.96 -3.51 11.14
CA LYS A 175 3.61 -4.09 10.93
C LYS A 175 3.73 -5.08 9.77
N PRO A 176 3.37 -6.36 9.94
CA PRO A 176 3.35 -7.30 8.84
C PRO A 176 2.34 -6.81 7.80
N VAL A 177 2.80 -6.69 6.56
CA VAL A 177 2.00 -6.31 5.41
C VAL A 177 0.92 -7.37 5.21
N ALA A 178 -0.33 -6.99 5.44
CA ALA A 178 -1.49 -7.83 5.16
C ALA A 178 -1.56 -8.14 3.64
N PRO A 179 -1.96 -9.36 3.26
CA PRO A 179 -2.07 -9.74 1.86
C PRO A 179 -3.12 -8.86 1.17
N GLY A 180 -2.73 -8.17 0.10
CA GLY A 180 -3.60 -7.30 -0.69
C GLY A 180 -3.13 -5.85 -0.87
N ARG A 181 -2.10 -5.40 -0.14
CA ARG A 181 -1.41 -4.15 -0.48
C ARG A 181 -0.37 -4.41 -1.55
N THR A 182 -0.70 -4.10 -2.80
CA THR A 182 0.32 -3.87 -3.82
C THR A 182 1.22 -2.74 -3.31
N ALA A 183 2.44 -3.09 -2.89
CA ALA A 183 3.51 -2.13 -2.66
C ALA A 183 4.01 -1.61 -4.01
N GLY A 184 3.11 -0.98 -4.78
CA GLY A 184 3.47 -0.09 -5.85
C GLY A 184 3.84 1.24 -5.20
N PHE A 185 5.00 1.77 -5.55
CA PHE A 185 5.33 3.18 -5.37
C PHE A 185 4.32 4.00 -6.20
N LEU A 186 3.06 4.09 -5.75
CA LEU A 186 2.12 5.07 -6.24
C LEU A 186 2.54 6.38 -5.61
N ASP A 187 2.81 7.37 -6.45
CA ASP A 187 3.17 8.70 -6.00
C ASP A 187 2.13 9.16 -4.97
N ASN A 188 2.60 9.54 -3.79
CA ASN A 188 1.72 9.89 -2.67
C ASN A 188 0.79 11.05 -3.06
N ASP A 189 1.23 11.88 -4.01
CA ASP A 189 0.47 12.99 -4.55
C ASP A 189 -0.61 12.56 -5.55
N GLU A 190 -0.40 11.48 -6.31
CA GLU A 190 -1.46 10.84 -7.09
C GLU A 190 -2.55 10.28 -6.16
N HIS A 191 -2.17 9.53 -5.12
CA HIS A 191 -3.15 8.99 -4.18
C HIS A 191 -4.02 10.09 -3.54
N LYS A 192 -3.41 11.20 -3.08
CA LYS A 192 -4.14 12.35 -2.54
C LYS A 192 -5.04 13.03 -3.57
N ARG A 193 -4.65 13.04 -4.84
CA ARG A 193 -5.49 13.56 -5.94
C ARG A 193 -6.72 12.69 -6.14
N LEU A 194 -6.53 11.38 -6.29
CA LEU A 194 -7.63 10.42 -6.45
C LEU A 194 -8.61 10.50 -5.27
N VAL A 195 -8.11 10.55 -4.04
CA VAL A 195 -8.96 10.69 -2.86
C VAL A 195 -9.77 11.99 -2.93
N ARG A 196 -9.16 13.13 -3.27
CA ARG A 196 -9.87 14.41 -3.39
C ARG A 196 -10.91 14.39 -4.50
N GLU A 197 -10.59 13.80 -5.64
CA GLU A 197 -11.49 13.65 -6.78
C GLU A 197 -12.73 12.83 -6.43
N VAL A 198 -12.56 11.68 -5.77
CA VAL A 198 -13.68 10.85 -5.32
C VAL A 198 -14.59 11.61 -4.35
N HIS A 199 -14.03 12.39 -3.42
CA HIS A 199 -14.85 13.21 -2.52
C HIS A 199 -15.64 14.28 -3.27
N GLN A 200 -15.02 14.91 -4.27
CA GLN A 200 -15.67 15.91 -5.10
C GLN A 200 -16.80 15.28 -5.92
N GLU A 201 -16.57 14.13 -6.55
CA GLU A 201 -17.58 13.40 -7.31
C GLU A 201 -18.75 12.97 -6.41
N ALA A 202 -18.47 12.45 -5.22
CA ALA A 202 -19.48 12.06 -4.24
C ALA A 202 -20.35 13.27 -3.81
N ASN A 203 -19.74 14.44 -3.63
CA ASN A 203 -20.48 15.66 -3.31
C ASN A 203 -21.35 16.13 -4.48
N GLN A 204 -20.81 16.14 -5.70
CA GLN A 204 -21.60 16.47 -6.90
C GLN A 204 -22.78 15.52 -7.10
N ALA A 205 -22.60 14.23 -6.81
CA ALA A 205 -23.68 13.25 -6.90
C ALA A 205 -24.78 13.52 -5.85
N ARG A 206 -24.41 13.91 -4.62
CA ARG A 206 -25.37 14.33 -3.58
C ARG A 206 -26.14 15.58 -4.00
N ASP A 207 -25.46 16.57 -4.55
CA ASP A 207 -26.09 17.82 -4.99
C ASP A 207 -27.11 17.55 -6.11
N LYS A 208 -26.72 16.80 -7.15
CA LYS A 208 -27.62 16.39 -8.24
C LYS A 208 -28.83 15.60 -7.73
N ALA A 209 -28.63 14.71 -6.76
CA ALA A 209 -29.73 13.95 -6.16
C ALA A 209 -30.69 14.88 -5.37
N SER A 210 -30.16 15.88 -4.67
CA SER A 210 -30.95 16.88 -3.97
C SER A 210 -31.76 17.75 -4.93
N GLU A 211 -31.15 18.22 -6.02
CA GLU A 211 -31.82 18.98 -7.08
C GLU A 211 -32.94 18.19 -7.75
N LEU A 212 -32.70 16.90 -8.05
CA LEU A 212 -33.70 16.02 -8.62
C LEU A 212 -34.90 15.85 -7.68
N LYS A 213 -34.64 15.75 -6.37
CA LYS A 213 -35.70 15.66 -5.35
C LYS A 213 -36.52 16.95 -5.27
N MET A 214 -35.86 18.12 -5.29
CA MET A 214 -36.53 19.42 -5.31
C MET A 214 -37.40 19.58 -6.56
N ARG A 215 -36.88 19.24 -7.74
CA ARG A 215 -37.64 19.27 -9.00
C ARG A 215 -38.88 18.36 -8.96
N ARG A 216 -38.76 17.15 -8.41
CA ARG A 216 -39.92 16.24 -8.23
C ARG A 216 -40.95 16.83 -7.28
N GLN A 217 -40.51 17.48 -6.20
CA GLN A 217 -41.39 18.14 -5.26
C GLN A 217 -42.14 19.31 -5.91
N GLU A 218 -41.44 20.15 -6.68
CA GLU A 218 -42.04 21.25 -7.44
C GLU A 218 -43.05 20.78 -8.49
N GLN A 219 -42.76 19.67 -9.17
CA GLN A 219 -43.73 19.07 -10.11
C GLN A 219 -44.97 18.56 -9.37
N ALA A 220 -44.80 17.95 -8.19
CA ALA A 220 -45.91 17.49 -7.37
C ALA A 220 -46.76 18.65 -6.84
N THR A 221 -46.13 19.75 -6.38
CA THR A 221 -46.86 20.95 -5.92
C THR A 221 -47.57 21.62 -7.07
N SER A 222 -46.93 21.80 -8.23
CA SER A 222 -47.56 22.35 -9.44
C SER A 222 -48.76 21.51 -9.88
N ARG A 223 -48.65 20.17 -9.86
CA ARG A 223 -49.78 19.28 -10.15
C ARG A 223 -50.91 19.45 -9.14
N ARG A 224 -50.59 19.53 -7.85
CA ARG A 224 -51.58 19.75 -6.78
C ARG A 224 -52.30 21.09 -6.94
N GLU A 225 -51.58 22.16 -7.27
CA GLU A 225 -52.13 23.49 -7.51
C GLU A 225 -53.05 23.51 -8.73
N LYS A 226 -52.63 22.90 -9.85
CA LYS A 226 -53.48 22.75 -11.04
C LYS A 226 -54.78 22.03 -10.74
N LEU A 227 -54.71 20.93 -9.98
CA LEU A 227 -55.91 20.19 -9.55
C LEU A 227 -56.81 21.04 -8.65
N LYS A 228 -56.23 21.80 -7.70
CA LYS A 228 -56.98 22.72 -6.85
C LYS A 228 -57.69 23.81 -7.65
N GLN A 229 -57.01 24.40 -8.63
CA GLN A 229 -57.59 25.42 -9.52
C GLN A 229 -58.71 24.83 -10.39
N ALA A 230 -58.51 23.63 -10.97
CA ALA A 230 -59.53 22.96 -11.76
C ALA A 230 -60.78 22.63 -10.92
N TYR A 231 -60.60 22.18 -9.68
CA TYR A 231 -61.70 21.94 -8.75
C TYR A 231 -62.48 23.22 -8.44
N LEU A 232 -61.79 24.33 -8.14
CA LEU A 232 -62.43 25.62 -7.88
C LEU A 232 -63.21 26.12 -9.11
N ARG A 233 -62.65 26.01 -10.32
CA ARG A 233 -63.35 26.36 -11.56
C ARG A 233 -64.62 25.56 -11.74
N LYS A 234 -64.57 24.23 -11.51
CA LYS A 234 -65.73 23.35 -11.60
C LYS A 234 -66.83 23.70 -10.58
N GLN A 235 -66.46 24.12 -9.37
CA GLN A 235 -67.42 24.58 -8.36
C GLN A 235 -68.11 25.88 -8.79
N VAL A 236 -67.35 26.84 -9.33
CA VAL A 236 -67.92 28.10 -9.83
C VAL A 236 -68.88 27.84 -11.01
N GLU A 237 -68.48 27.01 -11.97
CA GLU A 237 -69.33 26.64 -13.11
C GLU A 237 -70.63 25.97 -12.65
N LYS A 238 -70.56 25.08 -11.66
CA LYS A 238 -71.74 24.44 -11.07
C LYS A 238 -72.70 25.46 -10.41
N LEU A 239 -72.16 26.45 -9.69
CA LEU A 239 -72.96 27.53 -9.10
C LEU A 239 -73.59 28.42 -10.18
N GLN A 240 -72.84 28.76 -11.23
CA GLN A 240 -73.36 29.54 -12.36
C GLN A 240 -74.47 28.79 -13.11
N ALA A 241 -74.33 27.49 -13.32
CA ALA A 241 -75.36 26.65 -13.94
C ALA A 241 -76.64 26.63 -13.10
N LYS A 242 -76.53 26.43 -11.77
CA LYS A 242 -77.68 26.46 -10.84
C LYS A 242 -78.39 27.82 -10.85
N ASN A 243 -77.65 28.92 -10.78
CA ASN A 243 -78.25 30.27 -10.85
C ASN A 243 -78.94 30.54 -12.20
N LYS A 244 -78.43 29.95 -13.29
CA LYS A 244 -79.04 30.09 -14.63
C LYS A 244 -80.31 29.24 -14.79
N GLU A 245 -80.39 28.10 -14.10
CA GLU A 245 -81.60 27.28 -14.00
C GLU A 245 -82.69 27.97 -13.14
N GLU A 246 -82.32 28.66 -12.06
CA GLU A 246 -83.26 29.38 -11.18
C GLU A 246 -83.78 30.71 -11.77
N SER A 247 -83.16 31.23 -12.83
CA SER A 247 -83.54 32.50 -13.50
C SER A 247 -84.32 32.30 -14.81
N LYS A 248 -84.74 31.06 -15.12
CA LYS A 248 -85.65 30.69 -16.22
C LYS A 248 -87.03 30.37 -15.69
#